data_AF-A0A2S2QZY3-F1
#
_entry.id   AF-A0A2S2QZY3-F1
#
_cell.length_a   1.000
_cell.length_b   1.000
_cell.length_c   1.000
_cell.angle_alpha   90.00
_cell.angle_beta   90.00
_cell.angle_gamma   90.00
#
_symmetry.space_group_name_H-M   'P 1'
#
loop_
_entity.id
_entity.type
_entity.pdbx_description
1 polymer ?
#
loop_
_entity_poly.entity_id
_entity_poly.type
_entity_poly.pdbx_seq_one_letter_code
_entity_poly.pdbx_strand_id
1 'polypeptide(L)'
;FSCDRTLLKDRGQFIIRQICGLLNSNDIYRTLSTFLLDEENMKFASVMVGTLNTILLTSPELYDLRTQLRAVEKQENREMFLCLFRTWCHNPVAAVALCLLTQNYLLVCKLLQKFASMDITVDLLVEVDKLIQLLESPIFIYLRMELLEEPVNQYLIQALYGLLMIMPQSDAFQLLRHRLKCVPNLRIGSEKSNSEKVKVDFKNVFDTNTMLNHFTTLQEKHRNYRITSNAQQLDKAISKIDI
;
A
#
# COMPACT_ATOMS: atom_id res chain seq x y z
N PHE A 1 -3.27 2.21 21.77
CA PHE A 1 -2.66 1.16 20.92
C PHE A 1 -1.14 1.15 20.99
N SER A 2 -0.44 2.29 21.06
CA SER A 2 1.03 2.32 21.16
C SER A 2 1.58 1.61 22.41
N CYS A 3 0.95 1.81 23.57
CA CYS A 3 1.35 1.16 24.84
C CYS A 3 0.94 -0.32 24.94
N ASP A 4 -0.04 -0.77 24.16
CA ASP A 4 -0.60 -2.13 24.21
C ASP A 4 -0.83 -2.67 22.79
N ARG A 5 0.14 -3.47 22.32
CA ARG A 5 0.11 -4.10 21.00
C ARG A 5 -0.88 -5.26 20.92
N THR A 6 -1.20 -5.92 22.04
CA THR A 6 -2.19 -7.00 22.07
C THR A 6 -3.59 -6.43 21.85
N LEU A 7 -3.90 -5.28 22.44
CA LEU A 7 -5.15 -4.57 22.20
C LEU A 7 -5.37 -4.24 20.72
N LEU A 8 -4.33 -3.78 20.02
CA LEU A 8 -4.42 -3.49 18.58
C LEU A 8 -4.71 -4.75 17.77
N LYS A 9 -4.01 -5.85 18.06
CA LYS A 9 -4.19 -7.12 17.35
C LYS A 9 -5.58 -7.72 17.56
N ASP A 10 -6.07 -7.71 18.81
CA ASP A 10 -7.27 -8.46 19.18
C ASP A 10 -8.55 -7.65 18.99
N ARG A 11 -8.50 -6.34 19.29
CA ARG A 11 -9.69 -5.47 19.33
C ARG A 11 -9.57 -4.22 18.46
N GLY A 12 -8.36 -3.87 18.01
CA GLY A 12 -8.12 -2.62 17.30
C GLY A 12 -8.94 -2.48 16.02
N GLN A 13 -9.04 -3.57 15.24
CA GLN A 13 -9.85 -3.56 14.02
C GLN A 13 -11.34 -3.28 14.31
N PHE A 14 -11.90 -3.92 15.34
CA PHE A 14 -13.28 -3.69 15.73
C PHE A 14 -13.50 -2.25 16.22
N ILE A 15 -12.65 -1.76 17.13
CA ILE A 15 -12.77 -0.41 17.71
C ILE A 15 -12.72 0.65 16.60
N ILE A 16 -11.74 0.58 15.71
CA ILE A 16 -11.58 1.57 14.63
C ILE A 16 -12.80 1.55 13.71
N ARG A 17 -13.32 0.36 13.37
CA ARG A 17 -14.54 0.24 12.55
C ARG A 17 -15.76 0.86 13.22
N GLN A 18 -15.96 0.62 14.52
CA GLN A 18 -17.07 1.23 15.26
C GLN A 18 -16.97 2.75 15.27
N ILE A 19 -15.77 3.31 15.51
CA ILE A 19 -15.58 4.76 15.49
C ILE A 19 -15.85 5.32 14.08
N CYS A 20 -15.40 4.64 13.01
CA CYS A 20 -15.68 5.04 11.63
C CYS A 20 -17.16 4.93 11.24
N GLY A 21 -17.92 4.06 11.90
CA GLY A 21 -19.38 3.98 11.73
C GLY A 21 -20.16 5.04 12.50
N LEU A 22 -19.61 5.57 13.59
CA LEU A 22 -20.26 6.57 14.44
C LEU A 22 -19.86 8.02 14.11
N LEU A 23 -18.67 8.21 13.55
CA LEU A 23 -18.08 9.52 13.24
C LEU A 23 -17.63 9.58 11.79
N ASN A 24 -17.26 10.77 11.33
CA ASN A 24 -16.77 10.97 9.98
C ASN A 24 -15.43 10.24 9.75
N SER A 25 -15.46 9.25 8.86
CA SER A 25 -14.29 8.44 8.47
C SER A 25 -13.13 9.27 7.93
N ASN A 26 -13.37 10.38 7.25
CA ASN A 26 -12.31 11.26 6.74
C ASN A 26 -11.52 11.89 7.87
N ASP A 27 -12.23 12.46 8.85
CA ASP A 27 -11.64 13.18 9.97
C ASP A 27 -10.83 12.22 10.84
N ILE A 28 -11.36 11.00 11.07
CA ILE A 28 -10.63 9.95 11.79
C ILE A 28 -9.35 9.59 11.06
N TYR A 29 -9.42 9.25 9.77
CA TYR A 29 -8.25 8.80 9.02
C TYR A 29 -7.21 9.91 8.85
N ARG A 30 -7.64 11.16 8.68
CA ARG A 30 -6.75 12.32 8.65
C ARG A 30 -6.05 12.51 10.00
N THR A 31 -6.79 12.48 11.09
CA THR A 31 -6.26 12.64 12.45
C THR A 31 -5.30 11.51 12.83
N LEU A 32 -5.66 10.26 12.55
CA LEU A 32 -4.79 9.12 12.79
C LEU A 32 -3.52 9.20 11.94
N SER A 33 -3.63 9.64 10.69
CA SER A 33 -2.46 9.81 9.81
C SER A 33 -1.51 10.88 10.33
N THR A 34 -2.03 12.03 10.79
CA THR A 34 -1.17 13.07 11.37
C THR A 34 -0.43 12.59 12.62
N PHE A 35 -1.09 11.83 13.51
CA PHE A 35 -0.42 11.28 14.68
C PHE A 35 0.62 10.20 14.34
N LEU A 36 0.33 9.35 13.35
CA LEU A 36 1.23 8.28 12.95
C LEU A 36 2.44 8.76 12.16
N LEU A 37 2.35 9.92 11.51
CA LEU A 37 3.48 10.51 10.79
C LEU A 37 4.62 10.93 11.73
N ASP A 38 4.27 11.38 12.95
CA ASP A 38 5.20 11.81 13.99
C ASP A 38 5.57 10.68 14.97
N GLU A 39 5.13 9.44 14.71
CA GLU A 39 5.35 8.30 15.60
C GLU A 39 6.80 7.79 15.55
N GLU A 40 7.48 7.83 16.69
CA GLU A 40 8.88 7.38 16.82
C GLU A 40 9.02 5.86 16.72
N ASN A 41 8.02 5.10 17.20
CA ASN A 41 8.04 3.65 17.15
C ASN A 41 7.66 3.15 15.75
N MET A 42 8.67 3.09 14.88
CA MET A 42 8.54 2.64 13.48
C MET A 42 7.80 1.30 13.34
N LYS A 43 8.07 0.34 14.24
CA LYS A 43 7.39 -0.97 14.22
C LYS A 43 5.90 -0.84 14.54
N PHE A 44 5.53 0.01 15.50
CA PHE A 44 4.12 0.27 15.80
C PHE A 44 3.43 1.01 14.64
N ALA A 45 4.07 2.05 14.10
CA ALA A 45 3.53 2.80 12.96
C ALA A 45 3.24 1.88 11.76
N SER A 46 4.18 1.00 11.38
CA SER A 46 3.99 0.04 10.28
C SER A 46 2.80 -0.91 10.53
N VAL A 47 2.65 -1.43 11.75
CA VAL A 47 1.56 -2.35 12.10
C VAL A 47 0.22 -1.63 12.11
N MET A 48 0.15 -0.44 12.71
CA MET A 48 -1.06 0.37 12.77
C MET A 48 -1.51 0.78 11.36
N VAL A 49 -0.59 1.22 10.51
CA VAL A 49 -0.88 1.53 9.10
C VAL A 49 -1.36 0.29 8.36
N GLY A 50 -0.75 -0.88 8.57
CA GLY A 50 -1.23 -2.14 8.02
C GLY A 50 -2.68 -2.44 8.43
N THR A 51 -3.00 -2.28 9.72
CA THR A 51 -4.38 -2.45 10.24
C THR A 51 -5.35 -1.44 9.62
N LEU A 52 -4.99 -0.16 9.55
CA LEU A 52 -5.82 0.87 8.92
C LEU A 52 -6.05 0.58 7.43
N ASN A 53 -5.02 0.13 6.71
CA ASN A 53 -5.15 -0.25 5.31
C ASN A 53 -6.11 -1.44 5.11
N THR A 54 -6.01 -2.47 5.95
CA THR A 54 -6.96 -3.59 5.92
C THR A 54 -8.39 -3.12 6.18
N ILE A 55 -8.60 -2.26 7.17
CA ILE A 55 -9.92 -1.69 7.47
C ILE A 55 -10.44 -0.89 6.28
N LEU A 56 -9.63 0.03 5.75
CA LEU A 56 -9.98 0.88 4.61
C LEU A 56 -10.47 0.04 3.42
N LEU A 57 -9.78 -1.05 3.11
CA LEU A 57 -10.09 -1.87 1.94
C LEU A 57 -11.31 -2.79 2.14
N THR A 58 -11.53 -3.30 3.36
CA THR A 58 -12.50 -4.39 3.62
C THR A 58 -13.78 -3.94 4.33
N SER A 59 -13.75 -2.83 5.07
CA SER A 59 -14.83 -2.46 5.97
C SER A 59 -15.91 -1.65 5.24
N PRO A 60 -17.20 -2.00 5.37
CA PRO A 60 -18.29 -1.29 4.69
C PRO A 60 -18.42 0.17 5.14
N GLU A 61 -18.08 0.45 6.41
CA GLU A 61 -18.13 1.79 7.01
C GLU A 61 -17.24 2.80 6.26
N LEU A 62 -16.26 2.32 5.48
CA LEU A 62 -15.29 3.13 4.74
C LEU A 62 -15.61 3.24 3.24
N TYR A 63 -16.84 2.93 2.83
CA TYR A 63 -17.28 3.03 1.43
C TYR A 63 -17.13 4.45 0.86
N ASP A 64 -17.58 5.46 1.60
CA ASP A 64 -17.56 6.85 1.13
C ASP A 64 -16.12 7.38 0.99
N LEU A 65 -15.26 7.12 1.99
CA LEU A 65 -13.85 7.48 1.92
C LEU A 65 -13.16 6.81 0.72
N ARG A 66 -13.42 5.53 0.45
CA ARG A 66 -12.87 4.85 -0.74
C ARG A 66 -13.33 5.49 -2.04
N THR A 67 -14.59 5.92 -2.11
CA THR A 67 -15.15 6.57 -3.30
C THR A 67 -14.51 7.94 -3.53
N GLN A 68 -14.32 8.71 -2.46
CA GLN A 68 -13.62 10.00 -2.52
C GLN A 68 -12.15 9.85 -2.95
N LEU A 69 -11.44 8.87 -2.40
CA LEU A 69 -10.04 8.59 -2.74
C LEU A 69 -9.84 8.22 -4.22
N ARG A 70 -10.85 7.65 -4.90
CA ARG A 70 -10.79 7.39 -6.34
C ARG A 70 -10.98 8.66 -7.17
N ALA A 71 -11.70 9.65 -6.65
CA ALA A 71 -12.01 10.89 -7.33
C ALA A 71 -10.97 11.99 -7.03
N VAL A 72 -9.68 11.72 -7.29
CA VAL A 72 -8.57 12.64 -7.01
C VAL A 72 -8.55 13.90 -7.87
N GLU A 73 -9.52 14.11 -8.75
CA GLU A 73 -9.62 15.36 -9.51
C GLU A 73 -9.95 16.55 -8.59
N LYS A 74 -10.69 16.29 -7.51
CA LYS A 74 -11.04 17.28 -6.50
C LYS A 74 -9.86 17.56 -5.57
N GLN A 75 -9.59 18.83 -5.31
CA GLN A 75 -8.48 19.27 -4.46
C GLN A 75 -8.49 18.63 -3.06
N GLU A 76 -9.65 18.59 -2.40
CA GLU A 76 -9.80 17.98 -1.06
C GLU A 76 -9.44 16.49 -1.06
N ASN A 77 -9.87 15.76 -2.10
CA ASN A 77 -9.57 14.33 -2.25
C ASN A 77 -8.08 14.10 -2.50
N ARG A 78 -7.41 14.99 -3.25
CA ARG A 78 -5.95 14.95 -3.43
C ARG A 78 -5.21 15.15 -2.11
N GLU A 79 -5.63 16.13 -1.34
CA GLU A 79 -5.03 16.41 -0.03
C GLU A 79 -5.23 15.26 0.93
N MET A 80 -6.41 14.62 0.89
CA MET A 80 -6.67 13.42 1.68
C MET A 80 -5.76 12.26 1.25
N PHE A 81 -5.66 11.98 -0.06
CA PHE A 81 -4.74 10.97 -0.57
C PHE A 81 -3.29 11.24 -0.17
N LEU A 82 -2.81 12.50 -0.29
CA LEU A 82 -1.44 12.86 0.10
C LEU A 82 -1.20 12.70 1.60
N CYS A 83 -2.17 13.07 2.43
CA CYS A 83 -2.12 12.88 3.88
C CYS A 83 -1.97 11.39 4.23
N LEU A 84 -2.83 10.54 3.63
CA LEU A 84 -2.74 9.10 3.83
C LEU A 84 -1.43 8.54 3.28
N PHE A 85 -1.05 8.90 2.05
CA PHE A 85 0.13 8.36 1.39
C PHE A 85 1.41 8.58 2.22
N ARG A 86 1.61 9.78 2.78
CA ARG A 86 2.78 10.10 3.61
C ARG A 86 2.92 9.15 4.80
N THR A 87 1.80 8.80 5.42
CA THR A 87 1.76 7.89 6.57
C THR A 87 1.76 6.43 6.13
N TRP A 88 1.09 6.12 5.01
CA TRP A 88 1.04 4.77 4.45
C TRP A 88 2.43 4.30 4.03
N CYS A 89 3.35 5.21 3.71
CA CYS A 89 4.75 4.89 3.48
C CYS A 89 5.46 4.21 4.67
N HIS A 90 4.90 4.20 5.90
CA HIS A 90 5.44 3.35 6.99
C HIS A 90 5.28 1.85 6.68
N ASN A 91 4.29 1.47 5.87
CA ASN A 91 4.09 0.10 5.40
C ASN A 91 4.09 0.09 3.86
N PRO A 92 5.12 -0.46 3.21
CA PRO A 92 5.27 -0.36 1.76
C PRO A 92 4.16 -1.07 0.97
N VAL A 93 3.60 -2.19 1.48
CA VAL A 93 2.48 -2.87 0.83
C VAL A 93 1.20 -2.05 0.95
N ALA A 94 0.97 -1.42 2.10
CA ALA A 94 -0.15 -0.50 2.29
C ALA A 94 -0.06 0.68 1.31
N ALA A 95 1.12 1.29 1.14
CA ALA A 95 1.32 2.36 0.17
C ALA A 95 0.97 1.92 -1.27
N VAL A 96 1.41 0.73 -1.68
CA VAL A 96 1.04 0.14 -2.98
C VAL A 96 -0.47 -0.09 -3.07
N ALA A 97 -1.10 -0.66 -2.04
CA ALA A 97 -2.53 -0.92 -2.00
C ALA A 97 -3.37 0.36 -2.11
N LEU A 98 -2.94 1.45 -1.45
CA LEU A 98 -3.57 2.76 -1.55
C LEU A 98 -3.43 3.33 -2.97
N CYS A 99 -2.25 3.23 -3.58
CA CYS A 99 -2.05 3.71 -4.95
C CYS A 99 -2.92 2.93 -5.95
N LEU A 100 -3.03 1.60 -5.79
CA LEU A 100 -3.96 0.76 -6.56
C LEU A 100 -5.41 1.21 -6.36
N LEU A 101 -5.83 1.46 -5.11
CA LEU A 101 -7.17 1.95 -4.77
C LEU A 101 -7.53 3.24 -5.53
N THR A 102 -6.56 4.15 -5.64
CA THR A 102 -6.70 5.45 -6.31
C THR A 102 -6.38 5.43 -7.81
N GLN A 103 -6.12 4.26 -8.40
CA GLN A 103 -5.77 4.08 -9.82
C GLN A 103 -4.46 4.75 -10.26
N ASN A 104 -3.55 5.06 -9.33
CA ASN A 104 -2.24 5.65 -9.66
C ASN A 104 -1.20 4.56 -9.97
N TYR A 105 -1.37 3.87 -11.10
CA TYR A 105 -0.53 2.73 -11.48
C TYR A 105 0.92 3.11 -11.80
N LEU A 106 1.15 4.33 -12.29
CA LEU A 106 2.51 4.84 -12.52
C LEU A 106 3.30 4.87 -11.21
N LEU A 107 2.70 5.42 -10.14
CA LEU A 107 3.34 5.45 -8.83
C LEU A 107 3.54 4.03 -8.28
N VAL A 108 2.59 3.12 -8.49
CA VAL A 108 2.77 1.70 -8.12
C VAL A 108 4.01 1.12 -8.81
N CYS A 109 4.15 1.28 -10.12
CA CYS A 109 5.33 0.79 -10.85
C CYS A 109 6.64 1.34 -10.26
N LYS A 110 6.66 2.64 -9.92
CA LYS A 110 7.84 3.29 -9.33
C LYS A 110 8.13 2.82 -7.92
N LEU A 111 7.11 2.57 -7.10
CA LEU A 111 7.25 2.00 -5.75
C LEU A 111 7.80 0.57 -5.84
N LEU A 112 7.26 -0.27 -6.72
CA LEU A 112 7.74 -1.65 -6.91
C LEU A 112 9.19 -1.70 -7.39
N GLN A 113 9.64 -0.74 -8.20
CA GLN A 113 11.07 -0.60 -8.55
C GLN A 113 11.94 -0.34 -7.31
N LYS A 114 11.45 0.38 -6.30
CA LYS A 114 12.16 0.61 -5.04
C LYS A 114 12.20 -0.64 -4.15
N PHE A 115 11.23 -1.54 -4.26
CA PHE A 115 11.23 -2.79 -3.48
C PHE A 115 12.47 -3.65 -3.80
N ALA A 116 12.99 -3.59 -5.04
CA ALA A 116 14.22 -4.30 -5.42
C ALA A 116 15.47 -3.83 -4.64
N SER A 117 15.48 -2.58 -4.16
CA SER A 117 16.55 -2.03 -3.32
C SER A 117 16.30 -2.17 -1.81
N MET A 118 15.13 -2.70 -1.43
CA MET A 118 14.73 -2.87 -0.04
C MET A 118 15.02 -4.29 0.44
N ASP A 119 15.26 -4.44 1.75
CA ASP A 119 15.41 -5.76 2.35
C ASP A 119 14.02 -6.43 2.46
N ILE A 120 13.72 -7.35 1.55
CA ILE A 120 12.44 -8.08 1.52
C ILE A 120 12.37 -9.03 2.72
N THR A 121 11.46 -8.77 3.66
CA THR A 121 11.20 -9.63 4.83
C THR A 121 10.09 -10.63 4.57
N VAL A 122 10.02 -11.70 5.37
CA VAL A 122 8.90 -12.65 5.33
C VAL A 122 7.58 -11.95 5.65
N ASP A 123 7.57 -11.04 6.64
CA ASP A 123 6.38 -10.25 6.98
C ASP A 123 5.87 -9.43 5.78
N LEU A 124 6.79 -8.84 5.00
CA LEU A 124 6.46 -8.11 3.79
C LEU A 124 5.83 -9.04 2.75
N LEU A 125 6.41 -10.22 2.51
CA LEU A 125 5.87 -11.20 1.57
C LEU A 125 4.47 -11.69 1.97
N VAL A 126 4.23 -11.90 3.27
CA VAL A 126 2.89 -12.25 3.79
C VAL A 126 1.88 -11.13 3.53
N GLU A 127 2.29 -9.87 3.65
CA GLU A 127 1.42 -8.75 3.33
C GLU A 127 1.16 -8.61 1.82
N VAL A 128 2.16 -8.85 0.97
CA VAL A 128 1.97 -8.88 -0.49
C VAL A 128 1.04 -10.03 -0.89
N ASP A 129 1.17 -11.20 -0.27
CA ASP A 129 0.26 -12.34 -0.47
C ASP A 129 -1.19 -11.95 -0.17
N LYS A 130 -1.43 -11.31 0.99
CA LYS A 130 -2.75 -10.78 1.37
C LYS A 130 -3.27 -9.74 0.37
N LEU A 131 -2.41 -8.84 -0.11
CA LEU A 131 -2.79 -7.86 -1.13
C LEU A 131 -3.23 -8.56 -2.43
N ILE A 132 -2.48 -9.57 -2.88
CA ILE A 132 -2.84 -10.34 -4.08
C ILE A 132 -4.19 -11.05 -3.92
N GLN A 133 -4.44 -11.66 -2.75
CA GLN A 133 -5.74 -12.24 -2.45
C GLN A 133 -6.85 -11.18 -2.51
N LEU A 134 -6.59 -9.96 -2.05
CA LEU A 134 -7.55 -8.85 -2.14
C LEU A 134 -7.80 -8.40 -3.59
N LEU A 135 -6.84 -8.52 -4.51
CA LEU A 135 -7.06 -8.17 -5.93
C LEU A 135 -8.18 -9.00 -6.58
N GLU A 136 -8.38 -10.24 -6.10
CA GLU A 136 -9.47 -11.11 -6.53
C GLU A 136 -10.80 -10.78 -5.83
N SER A 137 -10.77 -10.05 -4.72
CA SER A 137 -11.97 -9.65 -4.00
C SER A 137 -12.74 -8.51 -4.70
N PRO A 138 -14.01 -8.25 -4.31
CA PRO A 138 -14.84 -7.22 -4.94
C PRO A 138 -14.27 -5.80 -4.85
N ILE A 139 -13.44 -5.49 -3.84
CA ILE A 139 -12.87 -4.14 -3.68
C ILE A 139 -12.08 -3.70 -4.92
N PHE A 140 -11.41 -4.63 -5.59
CA PHE A 140 -10.53 -4.40 -6.73
C PHE A 140 -11.13 -4.89 -8.06
N ILE A 141 -12.45 -5.11 -8.14
CA ILE A 141 -13.10 -5.55 -9.37
C ILE A 141 -12.84 -4.62 -10.56
N TYR A 142 -12.79 -3.32 -10.30
CA TYR A 142 -12.50 -2.31 -11.31
C TYR A 142 -11.13 -2.50 -11.98
N LEU A 143 -10.09 -2.94 -11.25
CA LEU A 143 -8.77 -3.26 -11.85
C LEU A 143 -8.90 -4.35 -12.90
N ARG A 144 -9.70 -5.39 -12.61
CA ARG A 144 -9.92 -6.51 -13.52
C ARG A 144 -10.74 -6.10 -14.74
N MET A 145 -11.68 -5.16 -14.57
CA MET A 145 -12.42 -4.58 -15.69
C MET A 145 -11.52 -3.68 -16.56
N GLU A 146 -10.62 -2.91 -15.94
CA GLU A 146 -9.66 -2.05 -16.66
C GLU A 146 -8.64 -2.85 -17.49
N LEU A 147 -8.33 -4.10 -17.11
CA LEU A 147 -7.51 -5.01 -17.92
C LEU A 147 -8.17 -5.41 -19.26
N LEU A 148 -9.48 -5.21 -19.40
CA LEU A 148 -10.23 -5.48 -20.63
C LEU A 148 -10.43 -4.23 -21.50
N GLU A 149 -10.03 -3.04 -21.04
CA GLU A 149 -10.20 -1.80 -21.80
C GLU A 149 -9.22 -1.73 -22.98
N GLU A 150 -9.65 -1.19 -24.14
CA GLU A 150 -8.78 -0.92 -25.27
C GLU A 150 -8.61 0.61 -25.47
N PRO A 151 -7.38 1.17 -25.42
CA PRO A 151 -6.10 0.52 -25.10
C PRO A 151 -5.95 0.24 -23.59
N VAL A 152 -5.37 -0.92 -23.24
CA VAL A 152 -5.14 -1.28 -21.83
C VAL A 152 -4.09 -0.34 -21.23
N ASN A 153 -4.29 0.06 -19.98
CA ASN A 153 -3.29 0.84 -19.24
C ASN A 153 -2.02 0.00 -19.01
N GLN A 154 -0.93 0.35 -19.72
CA GLN A 154 0.34 -0.37 -19.63
C GLN A 154 0.95 -0.35 -18.23
N TYR A 155 0.72 0.71 -17.45
CA TYR A 155 1.20 0.79 -16.07
C TYR A 155 0.45 -0.17 -15.14
N LEU A 156 -0.84 -0.43 -15.38
CA LEU A 156 -1.57 -1.44 -14.62
C LEU A 156 -0.99 -2.83 -14.85
N ILE A 157 -0.75 -3.18 -16.11
CA ILE A 157 -0.12 -4.46 -16.50
C ILE A 157 1.25 -4.58 -15.84
N GLN A 158 2.10 -3.54 -15.99
CA GLN A 158 3.43 -3.53 -15.42
C GLN A 158 3.42 -3.62 -13.89
N ALA A 159 2.47 -2.96 -13.22
CA ALA A 159 2.30 -3.03 -11.77
C ALA A 159 1.94 -4.46 -11.31
N LEU A 160 0.99 -5.12 -11.98
CA LEU A 160 0.57 -6.47 -11.62
C LEU A 160 1.68 -7.50 -11.87
N TYR A 161 2.40 -7.42 -13.00
CA TYR A 161 3.58 -8.25 -13.22
C TYR A 161 4.72 -7.91 -12.25
N GLY A 162 4.89 -6.65 -11.86
CA GLY A 162 5.85 -6.25 -10.84
C GLY A 162 5.56 -6.90 -9.48
N LEU A 163 4.30 -6.89 -9.04
CA LEU A 163 3.86 -7.60 -7.84
C LEU A 163 4.12 -9.11 -7.94
N LEU A 164 3.82 -9.69 -9.11
CA LEU A 164 4.08 -11.10 -9.38
C LEU A 164 5.57 -11.46 -9.25
N MET A 165 6.48 -10.59 -9.69
CA MET A 165 7.93 -10.83 -9.67
C MET A 165 8.57 -10.64 -8.29
N ILE A 166 7.92 -9.92 -7.38
CA ILE A 166 8.39 -9.77 -5.99
C ILE A 166 8.11 -11.02 -5.16
N MET A 167 7.05 -11.76 -5.51
CA MET A 167 6.62 -12.93 -4.76
C MET A 167 7.45 -14.17 -5.09
N PRO A 168 7.76 -15.03 -4.10
CA PRO A 168 8.17 -16.40 -4.38
C PRO A 168 7.01 -17.16 -5.08
N GLN A 169 7.27 -18.34 -5.62
CA GLN A 169 6.26 -19.17 -6.31
C GLN A 169 5.22 -19.79 -5.34
N SER A 170 4.53 -18.95 -4.56
CA SER A 170 3.45 -19.31 -3.64
C SER A 170 2.10 -19.46 -4.35
N ASP A 171 1.06 -19.82 -3.60
CA ASP A 171 -0.31 -19.88 -4.11
C ASP A 171 -0.81 -18.51 -4.60
N ALA A 172 -0.46 -17.41 -3.93
CA ALA A 172 -0.79 -16.07 -4.42
C ALA A 172 -0.10 -15.75 -5.76
N PHE A 173 1.15 -16.20 -5.95
CA PHE A 173 1.81 -16.09 -7.25
C PHE A 173 1.02 -16.83 -8.33
N GLN A 174 0.60 -18.07 -8.07
CA GLN A 174 -0.22 -18.85 -9.02
C GLN A 174 -1.56 -18.17 -9.28
N LEU A 175 -2.21 -17.63 -8.25
CA LEU A 175 -3.49 -16.94 -8.34
C LEU A 175 -3.41 -15.74 -9.30
N LEU A 176 -2.46 -14.83 -9.07
CA LEU A 176 -2.28 -13.65 -9.91
C LEU A 176 -1.84 -14.04 -11.33
N ARG A 177 -0.95 -15.03 -11.47
CA ARG A 177 -0.52 -15.55 -12.78
C ARG A 177 -1.69 -16.11 -13.58
N HIS A 178 -2.59 -16.87 -12.95
CA HIS A 178 -3.78 -17.40 -13.62
C HIS A 178 -4.71 -16.28 -14.06
N ARG A 179 -4.94 -15.27 -13.23
CA ARG A 179 -5.74 -14.08 -13.61
C ARG A 179 -5.16 -13.36 -14.81
N LEU A 180 -3.86 -13.10 -14.82
CA LEU A 180 -3.20 -12.41 -15.92
C LEU A 180 -3.21 -13.22 -17.22
N LYS A 181 -3.18 -14.55 -17.16
CA LYS A 181 -3.36 -15.43 -18.33
C LYS A 181 -4.76 -15.33 -18.95
N CYS A 182 -5.78 -14.96 -18.17
CA CYS A 182 -7.14 -14.78 -18.67
C CYS A 182 -7.33 -13.47 -19.45
N VAL A 183 -6.37 -12.54 -19.40
CA VAL A 183 -6.46 -11.27 -20.12
C VAL A 183 -6.13 -11.53 -21.60
N PRO A 184 -7.06 -11.24 -22.54
CA PRO A 184 -6.87 -11.51 -23.96
C PRO A 184 -5.62 -10.79 -24.47
N ASN A 185 -4.74 -11.53 -25.16
CA ASN A 185 -3.51 -11.06 -25.83
C ASN A 185 -3.02 -9.70 -25.33
N LEU A 186 -2.49 -9.69 -24.11
CA LEU A 186 -1.66 -8.62 -23.56
C LEU A 186 -0.66 -8.22 -24.64
N ARG A 187 -0.96 -7.16 -25.41
CA ARG A 187 -0.08 -6.62 -26.45
C ARG A 187 1.07 -5.87 -25.78
N ILE A 188 1.86 -6.60 -25.00
CA ILE A 188 3.15 -6.19 -24.46
C ILE A 188 4.08 -6.15 -25.69
N GLY A 189 3.91 -5.15 -26.56
CA GLY A 189 4.76 -5.00 -27.75
C GLY A 189 4.14 -4.36 -28.99
N SER A 190 2.82 -4.16 -29.10
CA SER A 190 2.28 -3.47 -30.29
C SER A 190 2.29 -1.96 -30.10
N GLU A 191 3.35 -1.37 -30.63
CA GLU A 191 3.45 0.00 -31.15
C GLU A 191 3.35 1.14 -30.14
N LYS A 192 4.43 1.93 -30.11
CA LYS A 192 4.42 3.35 -29.79
C LYS A 192 3.47 4.07 -30.76
N SER A 193 2.18 3.88 -30.58
CA SER A 193 1.15 4.72 -31.19
C SER A 193 0.70 5.71 -30.12
N ASN A 194 0.72 6.99 -30.50
CA ASN A 194 0.29 8.14 -29.71
C ASN A 194 -1.10 7.91 -29.09
N SER A 195 -1.16 7.30 -27.92
CA SER A 195 -2.41 7.07 -27.18
C SER A 195 -2.61 8.21 -26.19
N GLU A 196 -3.01 9.38 -26.72
CA GLU A 196 -3.55 10.52 -25.98
C GLU A 196 -4.95 10.22 -25.37
N LYS A 197 -5.18 8.98 -24.93
CA LYS A 197 -6.40 8.59 -24.21
C LYS A 197 -6.04 7.73 -23.00
N VAL A 198 -5.18 8.26 -22.14
CA VAL A 198 -5.08 7.76 -20.77
C VAL A 198 -6.02 8.62 -19.94
N LYS A 199 -7.11 8.00 -19.46
CA LYS A 199 -7.98 8.55 -18.42
C LYS A 199 -7.09 9.12 -17.30
N VAL A 200 -7.18 10.43 -17.10
CA VAL A 200 -6.45 11.25 -16.12
C VAL A 200 -4.93 11.12 -16.22
N ASP A 201 -4.26 12.14 -16.77
CA ASP A 201 -2.80 12.24 -16.73
C ASP A 201 -2.32 12.58 -15.31
N PHE A 202 -2.30 11.57 -14.44
CA PHE A 202 -1.84 11.66 -13.05
C PHE A 202 -0.42 12.23 -12.92
N LYS A 203 0.38 12.24 -14.00
CA LYS A 203 1.71 12.87 -14.02
C LYS A 203 1.67 14.36 -13.66
N ASN A 204 0.59 15.07 -13.99
CA ASN A 204 0.46 16.49 -13.70
C ASN A 204 -0.25 16.77 -12.36
N VAL A 205 -0.85 15.75 -11.75
CA VAL A 205 -1.67 15.89 -10.53
C VAL A 205 -0.82 15.73 -9.26
N PHE A 206 0.18 14.85 -9.30
CA PHE A 206 1.04 14.57 -8.17
C PHE A 206 2.51 14.68 -8.56
N ASP A 207 3.29 15.35 -7.72
CA ASP A 207 4.74 15.29 -7.83
C ASP A 207 5.24 13.92 -7.37
N THR A 208 5.36 13.02 -8.35
CA THR A 208 5.76 11.64 -8.15
C THR A 208 7.18 11.55 -7.55
N ASN A 209 8.06 12.51 -7.85
CA ASN A 209 9.44 12.47 -7.36
C ASN A 209 9.51 12.77 -5.87
N THR A 210 8.80 13.79 -5.38
CA THR A 210 8.76 14.08 -3.94
C THR A 210 8.10 12.96 -3.15
N MET A 211 7.04 12.36 -3.68
CA MET A 211 6.40 11.19 -3.07
C MET A 211 7.36 9.98 -2.97
N LEU A 212 8.11 9.68 -4.03
CA LEU A 212 9.09 8.58 -4.03
C LEU A 212 10.29 8.86 -3.12
N ASN A 213 10.73 10.11 -3.04
CA ASN A 213 11.79 10.53 -2.12
C ASN A 213 11.33 10.34 -0.67
N HIS A 214 10.13 10.82 -0.32
CA HIS A 214 9.53 10.59 1.01
C HIS A 214 9.45 9.11 1.36
N PHE A 215 8.95 8.29 0.43
CA PHE A 215 8.88 6.83 0.61
C PHE A 215 10.27 6.23 0.89
N THR A 216 11.26 6.59 0.08
CA THR A 216 12.62 6.03 0.19
C THR A 216 13.28 6.44 1.51
N THR A 217 13.23 7.73 1.87
CA THR A 217 13.76 8.24 3.14
C THR A 217 13.09 7.58 4.34
N LEU A 218 11.78 7.37 4.29
CA LEU A 218 11.07 6.71 5.39
C LEU A 218 11.44 5.24 5.50
N GLN A 219 11.57 4.52 4.38
CA GLN A 219 11.99 3.11 4.39
C GLN A 219 13.44 2.94 4.87
N GLU A 220 14.33 3.88 4.57
CA GLU A 220 15.69 3.92 5.15
C GLU A 220 15.65 4.12 6.68
N LYS A 221 14.76 4.99 7.19
CA LYS A 221 14.56 5.12 8.65
C LYS A 221 14.09 3.82 9.29
N HIS A 222 13.15 3.10 8.67
CA HIS A 222 12.71 1.77 9.13
C HIS A 222 13.86 0.76 9.14
N ARG A 223 14.68 0.75 8.09
CA ARG A 223 15.87 -0.11 8.00
C ARG A 223 16.84 0.16 9.15
N ASN A 224 17.16 1.43 9.41
CA ASN A 224 18.06 1.84 10.48
C ASN A 224 17.50 1.53 11.87
N TYR A 225 16.19 1.73 12.07
CA TYR A 225 15.50 1.37 13.31
C TYR A 225 15.60 -0.14 13.59
N ARG A 226 15.42 -0.98 12.56
CA ARG A 226 15.54 -2.44 12.68
C ARG A 226 16.97 -2.86 13.04
N ILE A 227 17.98 -2.29 12.37
CA ILE A 227 19.39 -2.58 12.67
C ILE A 227 19.73 -2.21 14.12
N THR A 228 19.35 -1.01 14.54
CA THR A 228 19.59 -0.53 15.91
C THR A 228 18.86 -1.36 16.95
N SER A 229 17.59 -1.71 16.71
CA SER A 229 16.80 -2.54 17.61
C SER A 229 17.38 -3.96 17.73
N ASN A 230 17.94 -4.51 16.66
CA ASN A 230 18.56 -5.84 16.69
C ASN A 230 19.89 -5.81 17.47
N ALA A 231 20.70 -4.76 17.28
CA ALA A 231 21.95 -4.57 18.04
C ALA A 231 21.67 -4.46 19.55
N GLN A 232 20.71 -3.63 19.94
CA GLN A 232 20.31 -3.49 21.36
C GLN A 232 19.78 -4.79 21.98
N GLN A 233 19.11 -5.65 21.20
CA GLN A 233 18.65 -6.95 21.68
C GLN A 233 19.80 -7.94 21.86
N LEU A 234 20.80 -7.90 20.97
CA LEU A 234 21.99 -8.71 21.06
C LEU A 234 22.83 -8.32 22.28
N ASP A 235 23.06 -7.03 22.51
CA ASP A 235 23.79 -6.52 23.66
C ASP A 235 23.12 -6.94 24.98
N LYS A 236 21.78 -6.86 25.05
CA LYS A 236 21.00 -7.34 26.21
C LYS A 236 21.04 -8.85 26.40
N ALA A 237 21.23 -9.62 25.33
CA ALA A 237 21.36 -11.06 25.40
C ALA A 237 22.76 -11.46 25.90
N ILE A 238 23.80 -10.80 25.39
CA ILE A 238 25.19 -11.00 25.83
C ILE A 238 25.33 -10.62 27.30
N SER A 239 24.78 -9.49 27.73
CA SER A 239 24.81 -9.06 29.15
C SER A 239 24.08 -10.01 30.11
N LYS A 240 23.22 -10.91 29.61
CA LYS A 240 22.54 -11.94 30.41
C LYS A 240 23.28 -13.27 30.44
N ILE A 241 24.27 -13.46 29.56
CA ILE A 241 25.12 -14.66 29.49
C ILE A 241 26.38 -14.50 30.35
N ASP A 242 26.82 -13.26 30.59
CA ASP A 242 27.96 -12.94 31.47
C ASP A 242 27.63 -12.98 32.99
N ILE A 243 26.67 -13.82 33.41
CA ILE A 243 26.34 -14.14 34.83
C ILE A 243 26.34 -15.65 34.98
#